data_AF-Q93S72-F1
#
_entry.id   AF-Q93S72-F1
#
_cell.length_a   1.000
_cell.length_b   1.000
_cell.length_c   1.000
_cell.angle_alpha   90.00
_cell.angle_beta   90.00
_cell.angle_gamma   90.00
#
_symmetry.space_group_name_H-M   'P 1'
#
loop_
_entity.id
_entity.type
_entity.pdbx_description
1 polymer ?
#
loop_
_entity_poly.entity_id
_entity_poly.type
_entity_poly.pdbx_seq_one_letter_code
_entity_poly.pdbx_strand_id
1 'polypeptide(L)'
;GHPDLLVVLDPPCPGLLDTCFALRNAWQFMDDLTGNWRIASAMLDWAAETIEQSYRATLGALPVEPDVIVYGDDLGFQSGMYLSDLDFRNFLFPRMQTLFARLRRMTGSAICFHSCGAIRSIVEDLANLDVEILNLDFYAKNMIMPEVRRSIPEAAILHAPVNLAAIGEAVREDNQATLALLACELATAMPAIAAPIDNIISPESLEANVHGAAFVRALSAQDLVVLRDLGPVRSIIENARRSALVAGSAAVTGEEFPIGLLETGRAAGNEPDVVPLAVAGGRLN
;
A
#
# COMPACT_ATOMS: atom_id res chain seq x y z
N GLY A 1 -4.15 20.28 12.46
CA GLY A 1 -3.26 19.38 11.72
C GLY A 1 -2.07 20.16 11.22
N HIS A 2 -0.96 19.47 10.94
CA HIS A 2 0.15 20.05 10.19
C HIS A 2 -0.32 20.25 8.75
N PRO A 3 -0.28 21.48 8.18
CA PRO A 3 -0.84 21.77 6.85
C PRO A 3 -0.16 21.00 5.70
N ASP A 4 0.99 20.38 5.96
CA ASP A 4 1.81 19.66 4.98
C ASP A 4 1.68 18.13 5.08
N LEU A 5 0.80 17.61 5.95
CA LEU A 5 0.61 16.17 6.14
C LEU A 5 -0.80 15.74 5.72
N LEU A 6 -0.86 14.60 5.04
CA LEU A 6 -2.12 13.91 4.74
C LEU A 6 -2.42 12.89 5.85
N VAL A 7 -3.70 12.75 6.20
CA VAL A 7 -4.21 11.72 7.09
C VAL A 7 -4.68 10.54 6.24
N VAL A 8 -4.07 9.37 6.46
CA VAL A 8 -4.41 8.13 5.79
C VAL A 8 -5.11 7.21 6.78
N LEU A 9 -6.27 6.67 6.40
CA LEU A 9 -6.94 5.60 7.11
C LEU A 9 -6.57 4.26 6.50
N ASP A 10 -5.82 3.46 7.24
CA ASP A 10 -5.54 2.06 6.90
C ASP A 10 -6.82 1.21 6.83
N PRO A 11 -6.78 0.05 6.15
CA PRO A 11 -7.95 -0.81 6.03
C PRO A 11 -8.43 -1.24 7.43
N PRO A 12 -9.70 -0.94 7.82
CA PRO A 12 -10.20 -1.31 9.14
C PRO A 12 -10.45 -2.82 9.28
N CYS A 13 -10.46 -3.55 8.15
CA CYS A 13 -10.56 -5.00 8.06
C CYS A 13 -9.95 -5.51 6.75
N PRO A 14 -9.69 -6.82 6.61
CA PRO A 14 -9.21 -7.41 5.36
C PRO A 14 -10.22 -7.26 4.20
N GLY A 15 -9.71 -7.38 2.97
CA GLY A 15 -10.50 -7.37 1.74
C GLY A 15 -11.40 -8.59 1.57
N LEU A 16 -12.06 -8.69 0.41
CA LEU A 16 -13.02 -9.75 0.11
C LEU A 16 -12.36 -11.12 0.12
N LEU A 17 -11.27 -11.28 -0.63
CA LEU A 17 -10.59 -12.56 -0.79
C LEU A 17 -9.85 -12.92 0.51
N ASP A 18 -9.14 -11.97 1.10
CA ASP A 18 -8.42 -12.17 2.36
C ASP A 18 -9.35 -12.57 3.52
N THR A 19 -10.51 -11.91 3.64
CA THR A 19 -11.54 -12.30 4.63
C THR A 19 -12.00 -13.73 4.41
N CYS A 20 -12.26 -14.10 3.16
CA CYS A 20 -12.72 -15.44 2.82
C CYS A 20 -11.63 -16.50 3.08
N PHE A 21 -10.38 -16.20 2.77
CA PHE A 21 -9.23 -17.06 3.06
C PHE A 21 -9.04 -17.26 4.55
N ALA A 22 -9.16 -16.20 5.35
CA ALA A 22 -9.03 -16.26 6.80
C ALA A 22 -10.13 -17.12 7.44
N LEU A 23 -11.38 -16.98 6.97
CA LEU A 23 -12.52 -17.69 7.54
C LEU A 23 -12.65 -19.15 7.09
N ARG A 24 -12.31 -19.44 5.83
CA ARG A 24 -12.57 -20.75 5.21
C ARG A 24 -11.33 -21.63 5.04
N ASN A 25 -10.14 -21.05 5.19
CA ASN A 25 -8.89 -21.52 4.58
C ASN A 25 -8.86 -21.27 3.06
N ALA A 26 -7.73 -20.74 2.56
CA ALA A 26 -7.58 -20.36 1.16
C ALA A 26 -7.82 -21.50 0.17
N TRP A 27 -7.28 -22.69 0.42
CA TRP A 27 -7.46 -23.84 -0.46
C TRP A 27 -8.92 -24.29 -0.52
N GLN A 28 -9.57 -24.35 0.64
CA GLN A 28 -10.97 -24.76 0.71
C GLN A 28 -11.89 -23.72 0.08
N PHE A 29 -11.61 -22.43 0.22
CA PHE A 29 -12.37 -21.38 -0.44
C PHE A 29 -12.24 -21.44 -1.96
N MET A 30 -11.02 -21.64 -2.47
CA MET A 30 -10.78 -21.80 -3.91
C MET A 30 -11.48 -23.05 -4.47
N ASP A 31 -11.49 -24.17 -3.71
CA ASP A 31 -12.27 -25.36 -4.07
C ASP A 31 -13.79 -25.05 -4.07
N ASP A 32 -14.27 -24.33 -3.06
CA ASP A 32 -15.67 -23.92 -2.95
C ASP A 32 -16.11 -23.02 -4.11
N LEU A 33 -15.25 -22.17 -4.69
CA LEU A 33 -15.60 -21.37 -5.88
C LEU A 33 -16.04 -22.22 -7.07
N THR A 34 -15.51 -23.44 -7.19
CA THR A 34 -15.84 -24.36 -8.29
C THR A 34 -16.87 -25.42 -7.89
N GLY A 35 -16.73 -26.02 -6.71
CA GLY A 35 -17.55 -27.14 -6.25
C GLY A 35 -18.80 -26.72 -5.46
N ASN A 36 -18.71 -25.63 -4.70
CA ASN A 36 -19.74 -25.16 -3.78
C ASN A 36 -19.99 -23.65 -3.91
N TRP A 37 -20.08 -23.13 -5.14
CA TRP A 37 -20.03 -21.69 -5.43
C TRP A 37 -21.05 -20.84 -4.65
N ARG A 38 -22.15 -21.44 -4.19
CA ARG A 38 -23.14 -20.79 -3.32
C ARG A 38 -22.58 -20.43 -1.95
N ILE A 39 -21.75 -21.29 -1.36
CA ILE A 39 -21.03 -21.02 -0.12
C ILE A 39 -20.03 -19.90 -0.36
N ALA A 40 -19.18 -20.03 -1.38
CA ALA A 40 -18.20 -18.99 -1.71
C ALA A 40 -18.85 -17.62 -1.97
N SER A 41 -19.98 -17.60 -2.71
CA SER A 41 -20.74 -16.37 -2.96
C SER A 41 -21.31 -15.77 -1.67
N ALA A 42 -21.91 -16.59 -0.80
CA ALA A 42 -22.44 -16.12 0.48
C ALA A 42 -21.35 -15.56 1.40
N MET A 43 -20.16 -16.16 1.38
CA MET A 43 -19.00 -15.65 2.12
C MET A 43 -18.50 -14.32 1.57
N LEU A 44 -18.42 -14.18 0.25
CA LEU A 44 -18.04 -12.92 -0.40
C LEU A 44 -19.07 -11.81 -0.18
N ASP A 45 -20.37 -12.13 -0.19
CA ASP A 45 -21.43 -11.19 0.13
C ASP A 45 -21.32 -10.70 1.58
N TRP A 46 -21.10 -11.63 2.52
CA TRP A 46 -20.88 -11.30 3.92
C TRP A 46 -19.60 -10.47 4.13
N ALA A 47 -18.51 -10.78 3.43
CA ALA A 47 -17.28 -10.01 3.47
C ALA A 47 -17.52 -8.57 2.97
N ALA A 48 -18.22 -8.40 1.84
CA ALA A 48 -18.55 -7.08 1.31
C ALA A 48 -19.37 -6.23 2.30
N GLU A 49 -20.37 -6.83 2.94
CA GLU A 49 -21.16 -6.17 3.99
C GLU A 49 -20.33 -5.79 5.21
N THR A 50 -19.44 -6.69 5.65
CA THR A 50 -18.55 -6.47 6.79
C THR A 50 -17.58 -5.33 6.52
N ILE A 51 -17.00 -5.27 5.31
CA ILE A 51 -16.08 -4.21 4.91
C ILE A 51 -16.79 -2.87 4.91
N GLU A 52 -17.97 -2.76 4.27
CA GLU A 52 -18.76 -1.54 4.26
C GLU A 52 -19.10 -1.07 5.70
N GLN A 53 -19.54 -1.99 6.56
CA GLN A 53 -19.84 -1.67 7.96
C GLN A 53 -18.61 -1.19 8.73
N SER A 54 -17.45 -1.79 8.48
CA SER A 54 -16.18 -1.44 9.13
C SER A 54 -15.71 -0.05 8.75
N TYR A 55 -15.75 0.32 7.46
CA TYR A 55 -15.48 1.70 7.04
C TYR A 55 -16.51 2.67 7.60
N ARG A 56 -17.80 2.31 7.62
CA ARG A 56 -18.87 3.19 8.14
C ARG A 56 -18.66 3.51 9.61
N ALA A 57 -18.37 2.49 10.41
CA ALA A 57 -18.11 2.65 11.83
C ALA A 57 -16.84 3.48 12.06
N THR A 58 -15.76 3.19 11.32
CA THR A 58 -14.47 3.86 11.49
C THR A 58 -14.55 5.34 11.08
N LEU A 59 -15.05 5.63 9.88
CA LEU A 59 -15.24 7.01 9.40
C LEU A 59 -16.18 7.80 10.30
N GLY A 60 -17.24 7.17 10.83
CA GLY A 60 -18.17 7.82 11.75
C GLY A 60 -17.59 8.09 13.15
N ALA A 61 -16.52 7.39 13.53
CA ALA A 61 -15.84 7.57 14.81
C ALA A 61 -14.68 8.58 14.75
N LEU A 62 -14.16 8.89 13.56
CA LEU A 62 -13.07 9.83 13.39
C LEU A 62 -13.54 11.28 13.57
N PRO A 63 -12.77 12.13 14.28
CA PRO A 63 -13.13 13.53 14.49
C PRO A 63 -13.03 14.37 13.22
N VAL A 64 -12.24 13.92 12.24
CA VAL A 64 -12.00 14.56 10.95
C VAL A 64 -11.94 13.46 9.90
N GLU A 65 -12.54 13.72 8.75
CA GLU A 65 -12.46 12.83 7.59
C GLU A 65 -11.01 12.70 7.12
N PRO A 66 -10.50 11.48 6.84
CA PRO A 66 -9.15 11.30 6.34
C PRO A 66 -9.01 11.87 4.92
N ASP A 67 -7.80 12.18 4.49
CA ASP A 67 -7.54 12.57 3.10
C ASP A 67 -7.57 11.35 2.17
N VAL A 68 -7.13 10.19 2.67
CA VAL A 68 -7.06 8.92 1.93
C VAL A 68 -7.63 7.79 2.79
N ILE A 69 -8.43 6.91 2.19
CA ILE A 69 -8.74 5.60 2.75
C ILE A 69 -8.06 4.51 1.93
N VAL A 70 -7.57 3.46 2.59
CA VAL A 70 -6.92 2.33 1.92
C VAL A 70 -7.84 1.13 1.96
N TYR A 71 -8.08 0.48 0.82
CA TYR A 71 -8.66 -0.87 0.69
C TYR A 71 -7.54 -1.82 0.26
N GLY A 72 -7.30 -2.89 1.03
CA GLY A 72 -6.31 -3.92 0.70
C GLY A 72 -6.98 -5.28 0.53
N ASP A 73 -6.62 -5.97 -0.55
CA ASP A 73 -7.04 -7.36 -0.82
C ASP A 73 -6.01 -8.01 -1.75
N ASP A 74 -5.29 -9.01 -1.25
CA ASP A 74 -4.24 -9.66 -2.04
C ASP A 74 -4.83 -10.63 -3.07
N LEU A 75 -4.88 -10.19 -4.33
CA LEU A 75 -5.49 -10.95 -5.43
C LEU A 75 -4.53 -11.92 -6.12
N GLY A 76 -3.25 -11.91 -5.75
CA GLY A 76 -2.25 -12.79 -6.32
C GLY A 76 -1.04 -13.04 -5.43
N PHE A 77 -0.15 -13.84 -5.98
CA PHE A 77 1.17 -14.17 -5.44
C PHE A 77 2.24 -13.90 -6.50
N GLN A 78 3.51 -14.10 -6.16
CA GLN A 78 4.65 -13.69 -6.99
C GLN A 78 4.60 -14.16 -8.45
N SER A 79 4.01 -15.33 -8.75
CA SER A 79 4.00 -15.90 -10.10
C SER A 79 2.62 -15.94 -10.79
N GLY A 80 1.54 -15.51 -10.13
CA GLY A 80 0.20 -15.43 -10.73
C GLY A 80 -0.88 -14.94 -9.78
N MET A 81 -2.13 -14.92 -10.27
CA MET A 81 -3.31 -14.63 -9.46
C MET A 81 -3.78 -15.86 -8.68
N TYR A 82 -4.47 -15.65 -7.56
CA TYR A 82 -5.16 -16.74 -6.84
C TYR A 82 -6.34 -17.30 -7.64
N LEU A 83 -7.09 -16.42 -8.31
CA LEU A 83 -8.23 -16.77 -9.14
C LEU A 83 -7.87 -16.66 -10.63
N SER A 84 -8.56 -17.42 -11.47
CA SER A 84 -8.49 -17.17 -12.91
C SER A 84 -9.09 -15.80 -13.23
N ASP A 85 -8.67 -15.20 -14.35
CA ASP A 85 -9.27 -13.99 -14.92
C ASP A 85 -10.81 -14.04 -15.00
N LEU A 86 -11.34 -15.22 -15.32
CA LEU A 86 -12.77 -15.46 -15.42
C LEU A 86 -13.42 -15.48 -14.04
N ASP A 87 -12.82 -16.19 -13.08
CA ASP A 87 -13.36 -16.30 -11.72
C ASP A 87 -13.27 -14.96 -10.97
N PHE A 88 -12.19 -14.20 -11.14
CA PHE A 88 -12.10 -12.83 -10.62
C PHE A 88 -13.26 -11.98 -11.13
N ARG A 89 -13.51 -11.96 -12.44
CA ARG A 89 -14.59 -11.15 -13.05
C ARG A 89 -15.99 -11.66 -12.72
N ASN A 90 -16.15 -12.94 -12.38
CA ASN A 90 -17.43 -13.51 -11.99
C ASN A 90 -17.75 -13.32 -10.51
N PHE A 91 -16.75 -13.50 -9.63
CA PHE A 91 -16.98 -13.57 -8.18
C PHE A 91 -16.57 -12.31 -7.43
N LEU A 92 -15.41 -11.71 -7.75
CA LEU A 92 -14.87 -10.58 -7.01
C LEU A 92 -15.26 -9.24 -7.63
N PHE A 93 -15.00 -9.06 -8.92
CA PHE A 93 -15.13 -7.75 -9.57
C PHE A 93 -16.52 -7.10 -9.41
N PRO A 94 -17.66 -7.79 -9.58
CA PRO A 94 -18.98 -7.16 -9.40
C PRO A 94 -19.23 -6.70 -7.95
N ARG A 95 -18.66 -7.41 -6.97
CA ARG A 95 -18.75 -7.05 -5.55
C ARG A 95 -17.86 -5.87 -5.23
N MET A 96 -16.64 -5.83 -5.79
CA MET A 96 -15.76 -4.67 -5.70
C MET A 96 -16.43 -3.43 -6.32
N GLN A 97 -17.00 -3.52 -7.52
CA GLN A 97 -17.75 -2.40 -8.13
C GLN A 97 -18.85 -1.87 -7.20
N THR A 98 -19.61 -2.78 -6.59
CA THR A 98 -20.66 -2.40 -5.64
C THR A 98 -20.10 -1.77 -4.38
N LEU A 99 -19.04 -2.36 -3.80
CA LEU A 99 -18.40 -1.90 -2.58
C LEU A 99 -17.79 -0.51 -2.76
N PHE A 100 -16.99 -0.30 -3.80
CA PHE A 100 -16.33 0.98 -4.08
C PHE A 100 -17.36 2.09 -4.35
N ALA A 101 -18.44 1.77 -5.08
CA ALA A 101 -19.55 2.72 -5.26
C ALA A 101 -20.24 3.09 -3.93
N ARG A 102 -20.27 2.18 -2.93
CA ARG A 102 -20.80 2.49 -1.59
C ARG A 102 -19.79 3.30 -0.77
N LEU A 103 -18.51 2.96 -0.80
CA LEU A 103 -17.45 3.73 -0.13
C LEU A 103 -17.41 5.17 -0.63
N ARG A 104 -17.49 5.38 -1.95
CA ARG A 104 -17.55 6.72 -2.56
C ARG A 104 -18.74 7.57 -2.10
N ARG A 105 -19.87 6.94 -1.72
CA ARG A 105 -21.03 7.65 -1.15
C ARG A 105 -20.87 7.99 0.33
N MET A 106 -19.93 7.32 1.01
CA MET A 106 -19.69 7.49 2.44
C MET A 106 -18.65 8.56 2.73
N THR A 107 -17.74 8.83 1.79
CA THR A 107 -16.62 9.73 1.98
C THR A 107 -16.17 10.39 0.68
N GLY A 108 -15.66 11.62 0.80
CA GLY A 108 -14.96 12.35 -0.26
C GLY A 108 -13.46 12.07 -0.31
N SER A 109 -12.90 11.24 0.58
CA SER A 109 -11.49 10.86 0.58
C SER A 109 -11.08 10.18 -0.72
N ALA A 110 -9.80 10.31 -1.07
CA ALA A 110 -9.21 9.48 -2.12
C ALA A 110 -9.17 8.01 -1.66
N ILE A 111 -9.35 7.08 -2.59
CA ILE A 111 -9.30 5.66 -2.34
C ILE A 111 -7.98 5.10 -2.88
N CYS A 112 -7.20 4.49 -2.01
CA CYS A 112 -6.02 3.72 -2.34
C CYS A 112 -6.36 2.23 -2.37
N PHE A 113 -6.24 1.61 -3.54
CA PHE A 113 -6.37 0.15 -3.68
C PHE A 113 -5.00 -0.50 -3.58
N HIS A 114 -4.88 -1.52 -2.71
CA HIS A 114 -3.70 -2.35 -2.55
C HIS A 114 -3.98 -3.81 -2.94
N SER A 115 -3.05 -4.40 -3.68
CA SER A 115 -2.96 -5.85 -3.89
C SER A 115 -1.52 -6.26 -4.17
N CYS A 116 -1.05 -7.31 -3.49
CA CYS A 116 0.17 -8.02 -3.85
C CYS A 116 0.00 -8.91 -5.10
N GLY A 117 1.15 -9.36 -5.62
CA GLY A 117 1.23 -10.44 -6.60
C GLY A 117 1.08 -10.06 -8.07
N ALA A 118 1.20 -11.07 -8.93
CA ALA A 118 1.23 -10.93 -10.38
C ALA A 118 -0.19 -10.82 -10.97
N ILE A 119 -0.80 -9.66 -10.78
CA ILE A 119 -2.21 -9.39 -11.11
C ILE A 119 -2.40 -8.62 -12.43
N ARG A 120 -1.39 -8.65 -13.31
CA ARG A 120 -1.32 -7.80 -14.51
C ARG A 120 -2.57 -7.83 -15.39
N SER A 121 -3.20 -8.99 -15.53
CA SER A 121 -4.37 -9.20 -16.40
C SER A 121 -5.66 -8.50 -15.92
N ILE A 122 -5.70 -8.03 -14.67
CA ILE A 122 -6.87 -7.37 -14.07
C ILE A 122 -6.57 -5.94 -13.61
N VAL A 123 -5.36 -5.43 -13.81
CA VAL A 123 -4.97 -4.06 -13.38
C VAL A 123 -5.89 -2.99 -13.99
N GLU A 124 -6.26 -3.13 -15.26
CA GLU A 124 -7.18 -2.18 -15.91
C GLU A 124 -8.59 -2.23 -15.30
N ASP A 125 -9.07 -3.42 -14.94
CA ASP A 125 -10.37 -3.56 -14.26
C ASP A 125 -10.34 -2.83 -12.92
N LEU A 126 -9.29 -3.04 -12.13
CA LEU A 126 -9.10 -2.43 -10.81
C LEU A 126 -8.96 -0.90 -10.90
N ALA A 127 -8.20 -0.39 -11.86
CA ALA A 127 -8.01 1.05 -12.07
C ALA A 127 -9.33 1.76 -12.46
N ASN A 128 -10.31 1.03 -12.98
CA ASN A 128 -11.62 1.54 -13.35
C ASN A 128 -12.66 1.46 -12.21
N LEU A 129 -12.27 1.06 -10.99
CA LEU A 129 -13.13 1.01 -9.80
C LEU A 129 -13.31 2.37 -9.09
N ASP A 130 -13.04 3.48 -9.77
CA ASP A 130 -13.07 4.84 -9.20
C ASP A 130 -12.09 5.01 -8.02
N VAL A 131 -10.86 4.51 -8.22
CA VAL A 131 -9.74 4.62 -7.27
C VAL A 131 -8.71 5.62 -7.79
N GLU A 132 -8.22 6.49 -6.90
CA GLU A 132 -7.22 7.49 -7.24
C GLU A 132 -5.80 6.95 -7.11
N ILE A 133 -5.56 6.01 -6.19
CA ILE A 133 -4.23 5.51 -5.87
C ILE A 133 -4.19 3.99 -6.02
N LEU A 134 -3.14 3.48 -6.70
CA LEU A 134 -2.87 2.06 -6.88
C LEU A 134 -1.54 1.70 -6.22
N ASN A 135 -1.59 0.85 -5.21
CA ASN A 135 -0.42 0.25 -4.58
C ASN A 135 -0.29 -1.22 -5.01
N LEU A 136 0.61 -1.47 -5.95
CA LEU A 136 0.75 -2.76 -6.63
C LEU A 136 2.15 -3.34 -6.41
N ASP A 137 2.28 -4.66 -6.47
CA ASP A 137 3.57 -5.34 -6.40
C ASP A 137 4.25 -5.37 -7.78
N PHE A 138 5.16 -4.42 -8.03
CA PHE A 138 5.94 -4.31 -9.27
C PHE A 138 7.10 -5.32 -9.37
N TYR A 139 7.36 -6.10 -8.31
CA TYR A 139 8.37 -7.15 -8.31
C TYR A 139 7.80 -8.53 -8.66
N ALA A 140 6.48 -8.67 -8.64
CA ALA A 140 5.80 -9.84 -9.13
C ALA A 140 5.93 -10.03 -10.65
N LYS A 141 5.77 -11.27 -11.09
CA LYS A 141 5.90 -11.66 -12.50
C LYS A 141 5.01 -10.81 -13.40
N ASN A 142 5.60 -10.24 -14.46
CA ASN A 142 4.93 -9.42 -15.49
C ASN A 142 4.29 -8.10 -14.98
N MET A 143 4.56 -7.68 -13.74
CA MET A 143 4.14 -6.39 -13.19
C MET A 143 5.17 -5.29 -13.51
N ILE A 144 5.53 -5.18 -14.79
CA ILE A 144 6.56 -4.23 -15.25
C ILE A 144 6.00 -2.79 -15.19
N MET A 145 6.58 -1.94 -14.34
CA MET A 145 6.02 -0.62 -14.01
C MET A 145 5.70 0.24 -15.23
N PRO A 146 6.60 0.48 -16.21
CA PRO A 146 6.27 1.32 -17.36
C PRO A 146 5.14 0.75 -18.25
N GLU A 147 4.90 -0.56 -18.19
CA GLU A 147 3.79 -1.17 -18.90
C GLU A 147 2.47 -1.02 -18.14
N VAL A 148 2.49 -1.19 -16.82
CA VAL A 148 1.35 -0.94 -15.94
C VAL A 148 0.93 0.53 -16.00
N ARG A 149 1.87 1.47 -15.94
CA ARG A 149 1.61 2.91 -16.06
C ARG A 149 0.83 3.26 -17.32
N ARG A 150 1.10 2.57 -18.43
CA ARG A 150 0.43 2.77 -19.73
C ARG A 150 -0.98 2.16 -19.80
N SER A 151 -1.30 1.18 -18.96
CA SER A 151 -2.61 0.52 -18.94
C SER A 151 -3.62 1.17 -17.99
N ILE A 152 -3.19 2.08 -17.12
CA ILE A 152 -4.05 2.75 -16.13
C ILE A 152 -4.30 4.22 -16.53
N PRO A 153 -5.37 4.87 -16.03
CA PRO A 153 -5.65 6.28 -16.30
C PRO A 153 -4.46 7.19 -15.96
N GLU A 154 -4.21 8.22 -16.77
CA GLU A 154 -3.07 9.14 -16.59
C GLU A 154 -3.07 9.83 -15.21
N ALA A 155 -4.27 10.14 -14.68
CA ALA A 155 -4.43 10.77 -13.39
C ALA A 155 -4.24 9.83 -12.19
N ALA A 156 -4.26 8.51 -12.39
CA ALA A 156 -4.10 7.54 -11.31
C ALA A 156 -2.68 7.63 -10.72
N ILE A 157 -2.58 7.66 -9.40
CA ILE A 157 -1.31 7.79 -8.67
C ILE A 157 -0.80 6.39 -8.36
N LEU A 158 0.45 6.10 -8.71
CA LEU A 158 1.10 4.86 -8.28
C LEU A 158 1.75 5.04 -6.91
N HIS A 159 1.40 4.20 -5.93
CA HIS A 159 2.03 4.19 -4.62
C HIS A 159 3.12 3.12 -4.55
N ALA A 160 4.32 3.53 -4.15
CA ALA A 160 5.53 2.70 -4.12
C ALA A 160 5.91 2.01 -5.46
N PRO A 161 5.89 2.71 -6.62
CA PRO A 161 6.18 2.08 -7.91
C PRO A 161 7.65 1.68 -8.13
N VAL A 162 8.55 2.17 -7.28
CA VAL A 162 10.00 1.95 -7.37
C VAL A 162 10.52 1.68 -5.96
N ASN A 163 11.48 0.78 -5.81
CA ASN A 163 12.08 0.46 -4.52
C ASN A 163 12.86 1.65 -3.93
N LEU A 164 12.20 2.35 -3.02
CA LEU A 164 12.72 3.52 -2.32
C LEU A 164 13.95 3.19 -1.48
N ALA A 165 13.99 2.02 -0.83
CA ALA A 165 15.14 1.57 -0.06
C ALA A 165 16.37 1.38 -0.97
N ALA A 166 16.20 0.76 -2.14
CA ALA A 166 17.29 0.57 -3.10
C ALA A 166 17.85 1.91 -3.62
N ILE A 167 17.02 2.96 -3.74
CA ILE A 167 17.51 4.32 -4.02
C ILE A 167 18.41 4.80 -2.88
N GLY A 168 17.99 4.65 -1.62
CA GLY A 168 18.76 5.08 -0.47
C GLY A 168 20.07 4.32 -0.26
N GLU A 169 20.07 3.01 -0.50
CA GLU A 169 21.28 2.18 -0.54
C GLU A 169 22.25 2.72 -1.60
N ALA A 170 21.75 2.97 -2.81
CA ALA A 170 22.56 3.51 -3.91
C ALA A 170 23.09 4.94 -3.62
N VAL A 171 22.35 5.77 -2.87
CA VAL A 171 22.84 7.08 -2.38
C VAL A 171 24.08 6.89 -1.52
N ARG A 172 24.03 5.96 -0.56
CA ARG A 172 25.11 5.70 0.40
C ARG A 172 26.34 5.08 -0.27
N GLU A 173 26.12 4.15 -1.18
CA GLU A 173 27.17 3.41 -1.88
C GLU A 173 27.80 4.19 -3.05
N ASP A 174 27.28 5.38 -3.36
CA ASP A 174 27.66 6.15 -4.56
C ASP A 174 27.42 5.38 -5.87
N ASN A 175 26.36 4.57 -5.91
CA ASN A 175 26.01 3.76 -7.07
C ASN A 175 25.21 4.60 -8.08
N GLN A 176 25.94 5.41 -8.87
CA GLN A 176 25.36 6.29 -9.87
C GLN A 176 24.50 5.57 -10.92
N ALA A 177 24.83 4.31 -11.24
CA ALA A 177 24.06 3.54 -12.22
C ALA A 177 22.68 3.17 -11.68
N THR A 178 22.59 2.69 -10.44
CA THR A 178 21.31 2.38 -9.79
C THR A 178 20.48 3.65 -9.58
N LEU A 179 21.10 4.76 -9.13
CA LEU A 179 20.40 6.04 -9.01
C LEU A 179 19.84 6.54 -10.34
N ALA A 180 20.63 6.42 -11.42
CA ALA A 180 20.19 6.78 -12.77
C ALA A 180 18.97 5.96 -13.21
N LEU A 181 19.02 4.64 -13.02
CA LEU A 181 17.94 3.74 -13.41
C LEU A 181 16.66 4.03 -12.62
N LEU A 182 16.73 4.02 -11.29
CA LEU A 182 15.55 4.16 -10.43
C LEU A 182 14.96 5.59 -10.47
N ALA A 183 15.78 6.63 -10.68
CA ALA A 183 15.26 7.98 -10.86
C ALA A 183 14.47 8.14 -12.18
N CYS A 184 14.94 7.54 -13.28
CA CYS A 184 14.22 7.52 -14.55
C CYS A 184 12.96 6.65 -14.47
N GLU A 185 13.02 5.53 -13.76
CA GLU A 185 11.85 4.68 -13.52
C GLU A 185 10.78 5.43 -12.72
N LEU A 186 11.16 6.11 -11.63
CA LEU A 186 10.25 6.95 -10.86
C LEU A 186 9.66 8.08 -11.70
N ALA A 187 10.48 8.76 -12.50
CA ALA A 187 10.04 9.80 -13.41
C ALA A 187 9.01 9.29 -14.44
N THR A 188 9.17 8.05 -14.91
CA THR A 188 8.22 7.37 -15.79
C THR A 188 6.92 6.99 -15.07
N ALA A 189 6.99 6.68 -13.77
CA ALA A 189 5.83 6.29 -12.97
C ALA A 189 4.87 7.45 -12.65
N MET A 190 5.36 8.70 -12.70
CA MET A 190 4.61 9.88 -12.28
C MET A 190 3.24 10.03 -12.97
N PRO A 191 2.17 10.45 -12.26
CA PRO A 191 2.17 10.83 -10.84
C PRO A 191 2.30 9.63 -9.89
N ALA A 192 3.13 9.78 -8.85
CA ALA A 192 3.46 8.69 -7.94
C ALA A 192 3.76 9.17 -6.52
N ILE A 193 3.51 8.30 -5.55
CA ILE A 193 3.97 8.43 -4.16
C ILE A 193 5.19 7.53 -3.99
N ALA A 194 6.34 8.15 -3.74
CA ALA A 194 7.54 7.41 -3.35
C ALA A 194 7.40 6.94 -1.90
N ALA A 195 7.32 5.64 -1.72
CA ALA A 195 7.10 4.98 -0.44
C ALA A 195 7.85 3.64 -0.40
N PRO A 196 8.06 3.05 0.80
CA PRO A 196 8.53 1.68 0.93
C PRO A 196 7.64 0.72 0.12
N ILE A 197 8.27 -0.28 -0.50
CA ILE A 197 7.56 -1.30 -1.31
C ILE A 197 6.88 -2.37 -0.45
N ASP A 198 7.28 -2.48 0.81
CA ASP A 198 6.74 -3.37 1.82
C ASP A 198 7.02 -2.74 3.21
N ASN A 199 6.53 -3.39 4.25
CA ASN A 199 6.77 -3.06 5.64
C ASN A 199 8.27 -2.90 5.93
N ILE A 200 8.58 -1.85 6.69
CA ILE A 200 9.94 -1.61 7.16
C ILE A 200 10.20 -2.53 8.35
N ILE A 201 10.94 -3.60 8.13
CA ILE A 201 11.19 -4.64 9.14
C ILE A 201 12.54 -4.51 9.86
N SER A 202 13.39 -3.55 9.48
CA SER A 202 14.71 -3.37 10.10
C SER A 202 15.17 -1.90 10.14
N PRO A 203 16.05 -1.52 11.09
CA PRO A 203 16.64 -0.18 11.14
C PRO A 203 17.42 0.18 9.87
N GLU A 204 18.11 -0.78 9.25
CA GLU A 204 18.84 -0.58 8.01
C GLU A 204 17.88 -0.26 6.86
N SER A 205 16.77 -0.99 6.77
CA SER A 205 15.71 -0.71 5.80
C SER A 205 15.09 0.68 6.02
N LEU A 206 14.93 1.10 7.28
CA LEU A 206 14.44 2.42 7.61
C LEU A 206 15.40 3.53 7.16
N GLU A 207 16.69 3.38 7.47
CA GLU A 207 17.74 4.33 7.06
C GLU A 207 17.82 4.44 5.53
N ALA A 208 17.73 3.30 4.82
CA ALA A 208 17.67 3.26 3.37
C ALA A 208 16.44 4.02 2.83
N ASN A 209 15.24 3.77 3.37
CA ASN A 209 14.03 4.48 2.94
C ASN A 209 14.11 5.99 3.21
N VAL A 210 14.72 6.43 4.33
CA VAL A 210 14.93 7.86 4.63
C VAL A 210 15.83 8.52 3.59
N HIS A 211 16.96 7.91 3.25
CA HIS A 211 17.84 8.43 2.20
C HIS A 211 17.18 8.41 0.82
N GLY A 212 16.41 7.37 0.50
CA GLY A 212 15.62 7.28 -0.72
C GLY A 212 14.60 8.41 -0.82
N ALA A 213 13.83 8.66 0.26
CA ALA A 213 12.87 9.75 0.32
C ALA A 213 13.54 11.11 0.17
N ALA A 214 14.69 11.32 0.81
CA ALA A 214 15.46 12.55 0.69
C ALA A 214 15.98 12.78 -0.75
N PHE A 215 16.42 11.72 -1.43
CA PHE A 215 16.82 11.78 -2.84
C PHE A 215 15.65 12.17 -3.74
N VAL A 216 14.50 11.50 -3.58
CA VAL A 216 13.31 11.80 -4.38
C VAL A 216 12.82 13.23 -4.16
N ARG A 217 12.79 13.70 -2.90
CA ARG A 217 12.40 15.08 -2.57
C ARG A 217 13.33 16.13 -3.17
N ALA A 218 14.59 15.78 -3.46
CA ALA A 218 15.54 16.69 -4.09
C ALA A 218 15.35 16.82 -5.61
N LEU A 219 14.54 15.95 -6.24
CA LEU A 219 14.19 16.07 -7.65
C LEU A 219 13.04 17.06 -7.81
N SER A 220 13.24 18.10 -8.61
CA SER A 220 12.16 19.03 -8.96
C SER A 220 11.20 18.40 -10.00
N ALA A 221 10.02 19.00 -10.16
CA ALA A 221 9.09 18.59 -11.22
C ALA A 221 9.73 18.68 -12.62
N GLN A 222 10.59 19.67 -12.85
CA GLN A 222 11.31 19.81 -14.12
C GLN A 222 12.38 18.72 -14.29
N ASP A 223 13.07 18.33 -13.21
CA ASP A 223 14.05 17.23 -13.25
C ASP A 223 13.36 15.92 -13.61
N LEU A 224 12.20 15.63 -13.03
CA LEU A 224 11.42 14.43 -13.36
C LEU A 224 10.99 14.42 -14.83
N VAL A 225 10.52 15.55 -15.37
CA VAL A 225 10.20 15.65 -16.81
C VAL A 225 11.44 15.37 -17.67
N VAL A 226 12.59 15.94 -17.31
CA VAL A 226 13.85 15.72 -18.04
C VAL A 226 14.29 14.26 -17.98
N LEU A 227 14.25 13.64 -16.79
CA LEU A 227 14.63 12.24 -16.60
C LEU A 227 13.72 11.27 -17.36
N ARG A 228 12.42 11.57 -17.42
CA ARG A 228 11.44 10.80 -18.20
C ARG A 228 11.69 10.90 -19.70
N ASP A 229 11.92 12.12 -20.20
CA ASP A 229 11.93 12.38 -21.65
C ASP A 229 13.30 12.15 -22.30
N LEU A 230 14.39 12.45 -21.58
CA LEU A 230 15.78 12.36 -22.09
C LEU A 230 16.57 11.18 -21.50
N GLY A 231 16.06 10.55 -20.45
CA GLY A 231 16.78 9.55 -19.68
C GLY A 231 17.73 10.17 -18.65
N PRO A 232 18.74 9.41 -18.17
CA PRO A 232 19.51 9.81 -17.01
C PRO A 232 20.43 11.00 -17.29
N VAL A 233 20.27 12.07 -16.50
CA VAL A 233 21.12 13.27 -16.55
C VAL A 233 22.01 13.32 -15.32
N ARG A 234 23.31 13.21 -15.55
CA ARG A 234 24.33 13.11 -14.48
C ARG A 234 24.24 14.23 -13.44
N SER A 235 24.11 15.48 -13.88
CA SER A 235 24.06 16.62 -12.95
C SER A 235 22.82 16.61 -12.04
N ILE A 236 21.67 16.16 -12.56
CA ILE A 236 20.44 16.01 -11.76
C ILE A 236 20.67 14.95 -10.67
N ILE A 237 21.19 13.78 -11.05
CA ILE A 237 21.42 12.66 -10.15
C ILE A 237 22.45 13.00 -9.07
N GLU A 238 23.59 13.59 -9.44
CA GLU A 238 24.64 13.99 -8.50
C GLU A 238 24.16 15.07 -7.51
N ASN A 239 23.34 16.01 -7.97
CA ASN A 239 22.78 17.06 -7.10
C ASN A 239 21.72 16.50 -6.13
N ALA A 240 20.82 15.62 -6.61
CA ALA A 240 19.84 14.97 -5.76
C ALA A 240 20.51 14.09 -4.70
N ARG A 241 21.54 13.32 -5.08
CA ARG A 241 22.35 12.53 -4.13
C ARG A 241 23.03 13.41 -3.07
N ARG A 242 23.68 14.49 -3.50
CA ARG A 242 24.35 15.41 -2.55
C ARG A 242 23.35 15.96 -1.53
N SER A 243 22.15 16.32 -1.97
CA SER A 243 21.07 16.80 -1.09
C SER A 243 20.59 15.72 -0.13
N ALA A 244 20.43 14.49 -0.61
CA ALA A 244 20.00 13.34 0.20
C ALA A 244 20.99 12.97 1.31
N LEU A 245 22.30 13.14 1.08
CA LEU A 245 23.34 12.93 2.09
C LEU A 245 23.35 14.01 3.19
N VAL A 246 22.94 15.24 2.84
CA VAL A 246 22.88 16.36 3.80
C VAL A 246 21.64 16.30 4.68
N ALA A 247 20.55 15.70 4.19
CA ALA A 247 19.28 15.59 4.92
C ALA A 247 19.38 14.80 6.25
N GLY A 248 20.45 14.02 6.46
CA GLY A 248 20.69 13.25 7.69
C GLY A 248 19.76 12.04 7.82
N SER A 249 20.08 11.11 8.74
CA SER A 249 19.15 10.06 9.13
C SER A 249 18.12 10.63 10.10
N ALA A 250 16.85 10.30 9.91
CA ALA A 250 15.82 10.61 10.89
C ALA A 250 16.18 9.86 12.18
N ALA A 251 16.35 10.59 13.28
CA ALA A 251 16.58 9.96 14.58
C ALA A 251 15.30 9.24 14.98
N VAL A 252 15.35 7.90 15.01
CA VAL A 252 14.27 7.10 15.58
C VAL A 252 14.36 7.23 17.08
N THR A 253 13.46 8.00 17.66
CA THR A 253 13.26 7.96 19.10
C THR A 253 12.41 6.72 19.39
N GLY A 254 12.93 5.82 20.22
CA GLY A 254 12.15 4.68 20.71
C GLY A 254 11.10 5.19 21.68
N GLU A 255 9.84 5.19 21.26
CA GLU A 255 8.69 5.42 22.14
C GLU A 255 7.95 4.09 22.32
N GLU A 256 7.64 3.73 23.56
CA GLU A 256 6.74 2.60 23.83
C GLU A 256 5.31 3.08 23.62
N PHE A 257 4.62 2.50 22.64
CA PHE A 257 3.21 2.78 22.39
C PHE A 257 2.35 1.77 23.15
N PRO A 258 1.48 2.21 24.07
CA PRO A 258 0.54 1.32 24.73
C PRO A 258 -0.46 0.80 23.70
N ILE A 259 -0.45 -0.51 23.45
CA ILE A 259 -1.34 -1.17 22.47
C ILE A 259 -2.55 -1.84 23.13
N GLY A 260 -2.61 -1.83 24.47
CA GLY A 260 -3.75 -2.35 25.20
C GLY A 260 -3.36 -2.89 26.56
N LEU A 261 -4.28 -3.67 27.11
CA LEU A 261 -4.23 -4.20 28.46
C LEU A 261 -4.53 -5.70 28.38
N LEU A 262 -3.60 -6.53 28.83
CA LEU A 262 -3.76 -7.98 28.89
C LEU A 262 -4.25 -8.38 30.27
N GLU A 263 -5.44 -8.96 30.37
CA GLU A 263 -5.89 -9.60 31.60
C GLU A 263 -5.14 -10.93 31.80
N THR A 264 -4.40 -11.05 32.90
CA THR A 264 -3.52 -12.20 33.17
C THR A 264 -4.10 -13.18 34.18
N GLY A 265 -5.22 -12.83 34.82
CA GLY A 265 -5.92 -13.70 35.76
C GLY A 265 -6.98 -12.97 36.58
N ARG A 266 -7.79 -13.74 37.31
CA ARG A 266 -8.83 -13.21 38.20
C ARG A 266 -8.90 -14.07 39.47
N ALA A 267 -8.50 -13.52 40.61
CA ALA A 267 -8.80 -14.15 41.90
C ALA A 267 -10.27 -13.90 42.26
N ALA A 268 -10.97 -14.92 42.76
CA ALA A 268 -12.41 -14.86 43.03
C ALA A 268 -12.75 -13.70 43.99
N GLY A 269 -13.45 -12.68 43.47
CA GLY A 269 -13.93 -11.53 44.23
C GLY A 269 -13.19 -10.21 44.02
N ASN A 270 -12.09 -10.18 43.24
CA ASN A 270 -11.34 -8.96 42.94
C ASN A 270 -11.43 -8.53 41.46
N GLU A 271 -11.09 -7.27 41.20
CA GLU A 271 -10.86 -6.75 39.84
C GLU A 271 -9.77 -7.56 39.13
N PRO A 272 -9.87 -7.73 37.80
CA PRO A 272 -8.91 -8.52 37.02
C PRO A 272 -7.49 -7.93 37.11
N ASP A 273 -6.48 -8.80 37.18
CA ASP A 273 -5.09 -8.39 37.13
C ASP A 273 -4.72 -8.06 35.68
N VAL A 274 -4.40 -6.80 35.43
CA VAL A 274 -4.17 -6.28 34.08
C VAL A 274 -2.71 -5.85 33.89
N VAL A 275 -2.09 -6.31 32.81
CA VAL A 275 -0.73 -5.91 32.42
C VAL A 275 -0.81 -5.02 31.17
N PRO A 276 -0.24 -3.81 31.19
CA PRO A 276 -0.16 -2.99 29.99
C PRO A 276 0.72 -3.68 28.94
N LEU A 277 0.18 -3.80 27.73
CA LEU A 277 0.92 -4.20 26.55
C LEU A 277 1.46 -2.94 25.88
N ALA A 278 2.76 -2.92 25.62
CA ALA A 278 3.40 -1.88 24.83
C ALA A 278 4.14 -2.50 23.65
N VAL A 279 4.15 -1.80 22.53
CA VAL A 279 5.01 -2.10 21.39
C VAL A 279 6.04 -1.00 21.27
N ALA A 280 7.30 -1.40 21.09
CA ALA A 280 8.35 -0.46 20.75
C ALA A 280 8.05 0.10 19.35
N GLY A 281 7.70 1.39 19.29
CA GLY A 281 7.53 2.11 18.04
C GLY A 281 8.60 3.18 17.89
N GLY A 282 8.99 3.46 16.66
CA GLY A 282 9.88 4.55 16.36
C GLY A 282 9.09 5.79 15.96
N ARG A 283 9.38 6.95 16.58
CA ARG A 283 9.02 8.24 15.98
C ARG A 283 10.18 8.74 15.13
N LEU A 284 9.90 9.01 13.86
CA LEU A 284 10.77 9.78 12.98
C LEU A 284 10.64 11.26 13.37
N ASN A 285 11.74 11.87 13.78
CA ASN A 285 11.82 13.33 14.00
C ASN A 285 11.83 14.10 12.69
#